data_AF-A0A925T6N4-F1
#
_entry.id   AF-A0A925T6N4-F1
#
_cell.length_a   1.000
_cell.length_b   1.000
_cell.length_c   1.000
_cell.angle_alpha   90.00
_cell.angle_beta   90.00
_cell.angle_gamma   90.00
#
_symmetry.space_group_name_H-M   'P 1'
#
loop_
_entity.id
_entity.type
_entity.pdbx_description
1 polymer ?
#
loop_
_entity_poly.entity_id
_entity_poly.type
_entity_poly.pdbx_seq_one_letter_code
_entity_poly.pdbx_strand_id
1 'polypeptide(L)'
;MTERLLQYIWQLRHYNCRQLRTEQGERLEVLYPGAYNSNQGPDFLEAKILINGTLWVGNIELHLRTSDWKKHTHHTDDKYKNVIMHVVWQHDLPGGAYFNMPTLELQPYVSALLLNRYGDMMRRSSFIPCENSVKDVPALVWDTWKERLMLERLQSKALHVKKLLEENNYNWEEALWWMIARNFGMKVNSEAFEAIARSVPFITLGRHRNQIHQTEALLFGQAGLLDKQFKGQYPLMLQKEYRFLKRKYQLEPVNIPLLFLRMRPPNFPSVRLAQLAMFIKTYSHFFSTISECIHLKDVASLLQVTANDYWNYHYRFDECSNFQPKTLGESTINNIIINAVVPVLY
;
A
#
# COMPACT_ATOMS: atom_id res chain seq x y z
N MET A 1 7.28 23.54 15.61
CA MET A 1 6.75 23.07 14.30
C MET A 1 7.21 21.64 14.09
N THR A 2 6.39 20.77 13.49
CA THR A 2 6.77 19.41 13.09
C THR A 2 6.51 19.23 11.60
N GLU A 3 7.23 18.35 10.91
CA GLU A 3 7.03 18.11 9.47
C GLU A 3 5.61 17.64 9.18
N ARG A 4 5.05 16.78 10.04
CA ARG A 4 3.65 16.34 9.91
C ARG A 4 2.65 17.50 9.92
N LEU A 5 2.88 18.53 10.74
CA LEU A 5 2.04 19.74 10.73
C LEU A 5 2.26 20.56 9.46
N LEU A 6 3.52 20.70 9.01
CA LEU A 6 3.83 21.40 7.78
C LEU A 6 3.15 20.74 6.56
N GLN A 7 3.22 19.40 6.47
CA GLN A 7 2.54 18.60 5.46
C GLN A 7 1.03 18.78 5.51
N TYR A 8 0.44 18.79 6.71
CA TYR A 8 -0.99 19.05 6.88
C TYR A 8 -1.41 20.46 6.43
N ILE A 9 -0.62 21.48 6.80
CA ILE A 9 -0.84 22.87 6.38
C ILE A 9 -0.75 23.00 4.85
N TRP A 10 0.24 22.33 4.24
CA TRP A 10 0.41 22.31 2.80
C TRP A 10 -0.76 21.62 2.09
N GLN A 11 -1.07 20.39 2.52
CA GLN A 11 -2.12 19.55 1.93
C GLN A 11 -3.48 20.25 1.90
N LEU A 12 -3.87 20.89 3.02
CA LEU A 12 -5.15 21.57 3.15
C LEU A 12 -5.12 23.06 2.79
N ARG A 13 -3.97 23.56 2.32
CA ARG A 13 -3.76 24.98 1.97
C ARG A 13 -4.11 25.94 3.09
N HIS A 14 -3.72 25.61 4.32
CA HIS A 14 -3.92 26.44 5.50
C HIS A 14 -2.86 27.56 5.64
N TYR A 15 -2.62 28.25 4.53
CA TYR A 15 -1.70 29.38 4.40
C TYR A 15 -2.26 30.38 3.40
N ASN A 16 -1.82 31.63 3.48
CA ASN A 16 -2.21 32.64 2.52
C ASN A 16 -1.63 32.30 1.14
N CYS A 17 -2.47 31.82 0.25
CA CYS A 17 -2.09 31.44 -1.11
C CYS A 17 -1.92 32.66 -2.05
N ARG A 18 -2.22 33.89 -1.59
CA ARG A 18 -2.10 35.09 -2.41
C ARG A 18 -0.64 35.55 -2.44
N GLN A 19 -0.15 35.85 -3.64
CA GLN A 19 1.17 36.43 -3.85
C GLN A 19 2.34 35.61 -3.27
N LEU A 20 2.23 34.28 -3.32
CA LEU A 20 3.37 33.43 -2.96
C LEU A 20 4.56 33.78 -3.85
N ARG A 21 5.74 33.78 -3.24
CA ARG A 21 7.01 33.95 -3.95
C ARG A 21 7.99 32.87 -3.55
N THR A 22 8.83 32.46 -4.51
CA THR A 22 10.01 31.66 -4.19
C THR A 22 10.99 32.51 -3.38
N GLU A 23 11.98 31.88 -2.77
CA GLU A 23 13.09 32.57 -2.11
C GLU A 23 13.84 33.51 -3.07
N GLN A 24 13.82 33.20 -4.38
CA GLN A 24 14.40 34.02 -5.44
C GLN A 24 13.48 35.19 -5.87
N GLY A 25 12.32 35.36 -5.22
CA GLY A 25 11.35 36.42 -5.49
C GLY A 25 10.40 36.14 -6.66
N GLU A 26 10.48 34.97 -7.30
CA GLU A 26 9.64 34.61 -8.44
C GLU A 26 8.20 34.41 -8.01
N ARG A 27 7.24 34.84 -8.83
CA ARG A 27 5.81 34.65 -8.52
C ARG A 27 5.47 33.17 -8.60
N LEU A 28 4.88 32.65 -7.52
CA LEU A 28 4.47 31.26 -7.38
C LEU A 28 2.94 31.19 -7.24
N GLU A 29 2.31 30.23 -7.92
CA GLU A 29 0.92 29.83 -7.68
C GLU A 29 0.82 28.30 -7.56
N VAL A 30 0.10 27.83 -6.56
CA VAL A 30 -0.10 26.40 -6.33
C VAL A 30 -1.45 25.99 -6.91
N LEU A 31 -1.45 25.40 -8.11
CA LEU A 31 -2.66 24.93 -8.77
C LEU A 31 -3.16 23.63 -8.14
N TYR A 32 -2.25 22.71 -7.80
CA TYR A 32 -2.51 21.46 -7.10
C TYR A 32 -1.32 21.13 -6.18
N PRO A 33 -1.50 20.93 -4.86
CA PRO A 33 -0.39 20.70 -3.93
C PRO A 33 0.28 19.33 -4.10
N GLY A 34 -0.35 18.43 -4.87
CA GLY A 34 0.05 17.04 -5.05
C GLY A 34 -0.79 16.07 -4.20
N ALA A 35 -0.72 14.79 -4.56
CA ALA A 35 -1.29 13.70 -3.78
C ALA A 35 -0.34 13.37 -2.62
N TYR A 36 -0.84 13.44 -1.37
CA TYR A 36 -0.02 13.15 -0.20
C TYR A 36 0.51 11.72 -0.23
N ASN A 37 1.83 11.57 -0.22
CA ASN A 37 2.52 10.30 -0.26
C ASN A 37 2.82 9.82 1.15
N SER A 38 2.16 8.75 1.56
CA SER A 38 2.50 8.06 2.80
C SER A 38 3.47 6.89 2.56
N ASN A 39 4.13 6.79 1.41
CA ASN A 39 5.09 5.72 1.11
C ASN A 39 6.51 6.27 1.01
N GLN A 40 7.43 5.52 0.39
CA GLN A 40 8.79 6.00 0.18
C GLN A 40 8.83 7.01 -0.98
N GLY A 41 9.75 7.98 -0.91
CA GLY A 41 9.92 9.03 -1.91
C GLY A 41 9.39 10.38 -1.40
N PRO A 42 9.14 11.33 -2.31
CA PRO A 42 8.74 12.68 -1.94
C PRO A 42 7.40 12.74 -1.22
N ASP A 43 7.20 13.76 -0.39
CA ASP A 43 5.99 13.94 0.43
C ASP A 43 4.70 14.12 -0.36
N PHE A 44 4.76 14.74 -1.54
CA PHE A 44 3.61 14.96 -2.41
C PHE A 44 3.94 14.62 -3.87
N LEU A 45 3.09 13.82 -4.50
CA LEU A 45 3.25 13.37 -5.89
C LEU A 45 2.39 14.18 -6.85
N GLU A 46 2.88 14.37 -8.08
CA GLU A 46 2.10 14.94 -9.21
C GLU A 46 1.47 16.32 -8.93
N ALA A 47 2.13 17.13 -8.13
CA ALA A 47 1.79 18.53 -7.91
C ALA A 47 1.85 19.34 -9.22
N LYS A 48 1.06 20.42 -9.26
CA LYS A 48 1.01 21.37 -10.37
C LYS A 48 1.17 22.78 -9.83
N ILE A 49 2.24 23.46 -10.21
CA ILE A 49 2.56 24.82 -9.75
C ILE A 49 2.91 25.71 -10.94
N LEU A 50 2.65 27.00 -10.80
CA LEU A 50 3.01 28.02 -11.78
C LEU A 50 4.12 28.88 -11.20
N ILE A 51 5.27 28.95 -11.87
CA ILE A 51 6.38 29.83 -11.49
C ILE A 51 6.64 30.80 -12.63
N ASN A 52 6.46 32.10 -12.37
CA ASN A 52 6.60 33.17 -13.38
C ASN A 52 5.82 32.90 -14.71
N GLY A 53 4.70 32.20 -14.63
CA GLY A 53 3.87 31.84 -15.79
C GLY A 53 4.18 30.50 -16.45
N THR A 54 5.25 29.82 -16.04
CA THR A 54 5.59 28.47 -16.51
C THR A 54 4.93 27.42 -15.62
N LEU A 55 4.20 26.47 -16.23
CA LEU A 55 3.60 25.35 -15.53
C LEU A 55 4.65 24.26 -15.27
N TRP A 56 4.82 23.88 -14.01
CA TRP A 56 5.64 22.76 -13.58
C TRP A 56 4.74 21.64 -13.06
N VAL A 57 5.06 20.40 -13.46
CA VAL A 57 4.37 19.18 -13.03
C VAL A 57 5.40 18.20 -12.49
N GLY A 58 5.22 17.74 -11.25
CA GLY A 58 6.19 16.87 -10.58
C GLY A 58 5.91 16.75 -9.09
N ASN A 59 6.93 16.38 -8.32
CA ASN A 59 6.77 16.10 -6.89
C ASN A 59 7.16 17.30 -6.03
N ILE A 60 6.67 17.35 -4.80
CA ILE A 60 7.01 18.39 -3.82
C ILE A 60 7.50 17.70 -2.55
N GLU A 61 8.58 18.23 -1.99
CA GLU A 61 9.16 17.77 -0.72
C GLU A 61 9.06 18.86 0.34
N LEU A 62 8.72 18.47 1.57
CA LEU A 62 8.59 19.38 2.70
C LEU A 62 9.67 19.10 3.75
N HIS A 63 10.25 20.16 4.30
CA HIS A 63 11.15 20.06 5.46
C HIS A 63 10.94 21.22 6.43
N LEU A 64 11.38 21.08 7.67
CA LEU A 64 11.40 22.22 8.59
C LEU A 64 12.43 23.28 8.15
N ARG A 65 13.56 22.82 7.63
CA ARG A 65 14.66 23.67 7.20
C ARG A 65 15.16 23.29 5.82
N THR A 66 15.73 24.24 5.11
CA THR A 66 16.35 24.00 3.80
C THR A 66 17.53 23.02 3.91
N SER A 67 18.30 23.11 5.00
CA SER A 67 19.44 22.23 5.26
C SER A 67 19.10 20.74 5.42
N ASP A 68 17.84 20.41 5.77
CA ASP A 68 17.41 19.02 5.97
C ASP A 68 17.44 18.21 4.66
N TRP A 69 17.35 18.85 3.49
CA TRP A 69 17.48 18.16 2.19
C TRP A 69 18.79 17.37 2.04
N LYS A 70 19.91 17.95 2.50
CA LYS A 70 21.22 17.26 2.51
C LYS A 70 21.29 16.22 3.61
N LYS A 71 20.76 16.56 4.79
CA LYS A 71 20.77 15.70 5.97
C LYS A 71 20.06 14.37 5.74
N HIS A 72 18.97 14.39 4.98
CA HIS A 72 18.23 13.20 4.57
C HIS A 72 18.76 12.55 3.29
N THR A 73 19.89 13.04 2.74
CA THR A 73 20.57 12.47 1.56
C THR A 73 19.72 12.39 0.29
N HIS A 74 18.68 13.22 0.18
CA HIS A 74 17.78 13.22 -0.98
C HIS A 74 18.46 13.59 -2.29
N HIS A 75 19.52 14.40 -2.22
CA HIS A 75 20.37 14.76 -3.36
C HIS A 75 21.02 13.57 -4.08
N THR A 76 21.10 12.40 -3.45
CA THR A 76 21.66 11.17 -4.03
C THR A 76 20.62 10.08 -4.31
N ASP A 77 19.35 10.30 -3.96
CA ASP A 77 18.29 9.30 -4.13
C ASP A 77 17.47 9.60 -5.40
N ASP A 78 17.49 8.65 -6.34
CA ASP A 78 16.79 8.74 -7.63
C ASP A 78 15.29 9.04 -7.50
N LYS A 79 14.68 8.67 -6.36
CA LYS A 79 13.24 8.94 -6.09
C LYS A 79 12.91 10.43 -6.01
N TYR A 80 13.90 11.27 -5.73
CA TYR A 80 13.73 12.71 -5.54
C TYR A 80 14.12 13.54 -6.78
N LYS A 81 14.56 12.90 -7.87
CA LYS A 81 14.94 13.59 -9.11
C LYS A 81 13.80 14.39 -9.76
N ASN A 82 12.56 13.96 -9.56
CA ASN A 82 11.37 14.64 -10.10
C ASN A 82 10.74 15.62 -9.10
N VAL A 83 11.46 16.05 -8.06
CA VAL A 83 10.97 17.10 -7.17
C VAL A 83 11.16 18.44 -7.87
N ILE A 84 10.05 19.17 -8.03
CA ILE A 84 9.99 20.45 -8.76
C ILE A 84 9.99 21.65 -7.83
N MET A 85 9.79 21.45 -6.52
CA MET A 85 9.80 22.51 -5.53
C MET A 85 10.07 21.94 -4.13
N HIS A 86 10.88 22.67 -3.37
CA HIS A 86 11.13 22.39 -1.96
C HIS A 86 10.36 23.40 -1.10
N VAL A 87 9.43 22.92 -0.28
CA VAL A 87 8.69 23.78 0.65
C VAL A 87 9.32 23.63 2.03
N VAL A 88 9.73 24.74 2.62
CA VAL A 88 10.36 24.75 3.94
C VAL A 88 9.52 25.56 4.92
N TRP A 89 9.54 25.17 6.19
CA TRP A 89 8.98 26.05 7.22
C TRP A 89 9.82 27.32 7.33
N GLN A 90 11.13 27.17 7.50
CA GLN A 90 12.08 28.28 7.62
C GLN A 90 13.26 28.09 6.66
N HIS A 91 13.65 29.14 5.94
CA HIS A 91 14.83 29.12 5.09
C HIS A 91 16.10 29.42 5.92
N ASP A 92 17.06 28.48 5.97
CA ASP A 92 18.22 28.56 6.87
C ASP A 92 19.59 28.50 6.17
N LEU A 93 19.64 28.49 4.84
CA LEU A 93 20.89 28.45 4.07
C LEU A 93 21.02 29.69 3.17
N PRO A 94 22.13 30.45 3.20
CA PRO A 94 22.30 31.60 2.33
C PRO A 94 22.54 31.16 0.87
N GLY A 95 21.82 31.79 -0.06
CA GLY A 95 22.01 31.64 -1.50
C GLY A 95 21.09 30.58 -2.11
N GLY A 96 20.10 31.04 -2.88
CA GLY A 96 19.11 30.23 -3.60
C GLY A 96 19.65 29.31 -4.71
N ALA A 97 20.90 28.85 -4.60
CA ALA A 97 21.63 28.11 -5.62
C ALA A 97 22.02 26.68 -5.21
N TYR A 98 21.74 26.22 -3.98
CA TYR A 98 22.29 24.94 -3.53
C TYR A 98 21.72 23.71 -4.25
N PHE A 99 20.57 23.83 -4.94
CA PHE A 99 19.93 22.70 -5.64
C PHE A 99 19.26 23.01 -7.00
N ASN A 100 19.39 24.21 -7.57
CA ASN A 100 18.66 24.61 -8.80
C ASN A 100 17.14 24.33 -8.73
N MET A 101 16.59 24.29 -7.52
CA MET A 101 15.20 23.95 -7.27
C MET A 101 14.50 25.15 -6.63
N PRO A 102 13.31 25.52 -7.12
CA PRO A 102 12.48 26.54 -6.47
C PRO A 102 12.22 26.18 -5.00
N THR A 103 12.47 27.13 -4.09
CA THR A 103 12.18 26.97 -2.66
C THR A 103 11.11 27.96 -2.23
N LEU A 104 10.11 27.51 -1.47
CA LEU A 104 9.11 28.36 -0.83
C LEU A 104 9.27 28.29 0.70
N GLU A 105 9.54 29.42 1.34
CA GLU A 105 9.43 29.56 2.78
C GLU A 105 7.97 29.81 3.19
N LEU A 106 7.37 28.87 3.92
CA LEU A 106 5.93 28.88 4.21
C LEU A 106 5.57 29.65 5.50
N GLN A 107 6.50 29.80 6.45
CA GLN A 107 6.24 30.44 7.75
C GLN A 107 5.56 31.82 7.65
N PRO A 108 5.98 32.74 6.76
CA PRO A 108 5.35 34.07 6.65
C PRO A 108 3.89 34.03 6.21
N TYR A 109 3.46 32.95 5.55
CA TYR A 109 2.13 32.81 4.98
C TYR A 109 1.14 32.11 5.92
N VAL A 110 1.58 31.63 7.08
CA VAL A 110 0.74 30.86 8.01
C VAL A 110 0.38 31.71 9.23
N SER A 111 -0.92 31.76 9.55
CA SER A 111 -1.42 32.49 10.71
C SER A 111 -0.92 31.86 12.02
N ALA A 112 -0.33 32.68 12.90
CA ALA A 112 0.06 32.26 14.24
C ALA A 112 -1.14 31.72 15.07
N LEU A 113 -2.36 32.24 14.83
CA LEU A 113 -3.58 31.73 15.47
C LEU A 113 -3.87 30.27 15.10
N LEU A 114 -3.63 29.90 13.83
CA LEU A 114 -3.81 28.54 13.35
C LEU A 114 -2.79 27.59 14.00
N LEU A 115 -1.54 28.04 14.12
CA LEU A 115 -0.48 27.28 14.80
C LEU A 115 -0.81 27.04 16.28
N ASN A 116 -1.32 28.06 16.97
CA ASN A 116 -1.70 27.95 18.37
C ASN A 116 -2.85 26.95 18.57
N ARG A 117 -3.91 27.03 17.74
CA ARG A 117 -5.03 26.07 17.80
C ARG A 117 -4.59 24.64 17.54
N TYR A 118 -3.73 24.42 16.53
CA TYR A 118 -3.19 23.09 16.27
C TYR A 118 -2.31 22.61 17.43
N GLY A 119 -1.48 23.50 17.99
CA GLY A 119 -0.67 23.21 19.18
C GLY A 119 -1.53 22.78 20.36
N ASP A 120 -2.64 23.48 20.62
CA ASP A 120 -3.61 23.11 21.65
C ASP A 120 -4.25 21.74 21.38
N MET A 121 -4.65 21.46 20.14
CA MET A 121 -5.22 20.17 19.77
C MET A 121 -4.22 19.02 19.93
N MET A 122 -2.96 19.21 19.54
CA MET A 122 -1.93 18.16 19.66
C MET A 122 -1.43 17.96 21.09
N ARG A 123 -1.54 18.99 21.95
CA ARG A 123 -1.24 18.86 23.38
C ARG A 123 -2.32 18.11 24.15
N ARG A 124 -3.54 18.01 23.62
CA ARG A 124 -4.59 17.20 24.24
C ARG A 124 -4.24 15.73 24.14
N SER A 125 -4.31 15.03 25.27
CA SER A 125 -4.09 13.58 25.37
C SER A 125 -5.30 12.75 24.93
N SER A 126 -6.35 13.39 24.42
CA SER A 126 -7.55 12.73 23.92
C SER A 126 -7.22 11.78 22.78
N PHE A 127 -7.86 10.60 22.74
CA PHE A 127 -7.70 9.62 21.66
C PHE A 127 -8.12 10.25 20.31
N ILE A 128 -9.22 11.00 20.30
CA ILE A 128 -9.63 11.86 19.19
C ILE A 128 -10.23 13.19 19.69
N PRO A 129 -10.13 14.30 18.93
CA PRO A 129 -10.55 15.63 19.41
C PRO A 129 -12.01 15.74 19.86
N CYS A 130 -12.90 14.89 19.30
CA CYS A 130 -14.33 14.87 19.58
C CYS A 130 -14.76 13.76 20.55
N GLU A 131 -13.84 13.01 21.17
CA GLU A 131 -14.19 11.85 22.02
C GLU A 131 -15.20 12.20 23.13
N ASN A 132 -15.07 13.39 23.71
CA ASN A 132 -15.92 13.84 24.80
C ASN A 132 -17.34 14.24 24.35
N SER A 133 -17.53 14.48 23.05
CA SER A 133 -18.82 14.83 22.44
C SER A 133 -19.57 13.60 21.92
N VAL A 134 -18.95 12.43 21.89
CA VAL A 134 -19.56 11.19 21.40
C VAL A 134 -20.82 10.82 22.21
N LYS A 135 -20.78 11.09 23.52
CA LYS A 135 -21.89 10.84 24.44
C LYS A 135 -23.12 11.75 24.22
N ASP A 136 -22.93 12.88 23.55
CA ASP A 136 -24.00 13.84 23.29
C ASP A 136 -24.87 13.41 22.11
N VAL A 137 -24.43 12.41 21.33
CA VAL A 137 -25.17 11.85 20.20
C VAL A 137 -26.14 10.78 20.70
N PRO A 138 -27.46 10.89 20.40
CA PRO A 138 -28.44 9.91 20.84
C PRO A 138 -28.13 8.48 20.36
N ALA A 139 -28.41 7.47 21.20
CA ALA A 139 -28.15 6.06 20.88
C ALA A 139 -28.82 5.62 19.57
N LEU A 140 -30.06 6.04 19.32
CA LEU A 140 -30.79 5.76 18.08
C LEU A 140 -30.04 6.25 16.82
N VAL A 141 -29.38 7.41 16.91
CA VAL A 141 -28.57 7.95 15.80
C VAL A 141 -27.35 7.05 15.58
N TRP A 142 -26.70 6.59 16.65
CA TRP A 142 -25.59 5.64 16.54
C TRP A 142 -25.99 4.32 15.90
N ASP A 143 -27.10 3.73 16.32
CA ASP A 143 -27.52 2.42 15.86
C ASP A 143 -27.96 2.47 14.38
N THR A 144 -28.82 3.42 14.03
CA THR A 144 -29.24 3.63 12.63
C THR A 144 -28.07 3.98 11.72
N TRP A 145 -27.11 4.77 12.20
CA TRP A 145 -25.94 5.11 11.41
C TRP A 145 -25.00 3.91 11.21
N LYS A 146 -24.78 3.09 12.25
CA LYS A 146 -23.97 1.86 12.14
C LYS A 146 -24.60 0.85 11.18
N GLU A 147 -25.92 0.66 11.25
CA GLU A 147 -26.65 -0.21 10.33
C GLU A 147 -26.49 0.28 8.88
N ARG A 148 -26.70 1.57 8.65
CA ARG A 148 -26.51 2.17 7.32
C ARG A 148 -25.09 2.00 6.82
N LEU A 149 -24.08 2.28 7.64
CA LEU A 149 -22.67 2.10 7.28
C LEU A 149 -22.32 0.64 6.99
N MET A 150 -22.92 -0.31 7.73
CA MET A 150 -22.75 -1.74 7.45
C MET A 150 -23.32 -2.09 6.07
N LEU A 151 -24.55 -1.65 5.77
CA LEU A 151 -25.20 -1.90 4.48
C LEU A 151 -24.44 -1.26 3.32
N GLU A 152 -24.04 0.00 3.45
CA GLU A 152 -23.24 0.70 2.44
C GLU A 152 -21.90 -0.02 2.18
N ARG A 153 -21.25 -0.50 3.25
CA ARG A 153 -20.01 -1.27 3.14
C ARG A 153 -20.24 -2.62 2.46
N LEU A 154 -21.32 -3.33 2.77
CA LEU A 154 -21.65 -4.61 2.14
C LEU A 154 -21.95 -4.41 0.65
N GLN A 155 -22.78 -3.41 0.31
CA GLN A 155 -23.10 -3.06 -1.07
C GLN A 155 -21.86 -2.69 -1.87
N SER A 156 -20.96 -1.88 -1.31
CA SER A 156 -19.69 -1.51 -1.95
C SER A 156 -18.86 -2.75 -2.29
N LYS A 157 -18.79 -3.72 -1.38
CA LYS A 157 -18.05 -4.97 -1.60
C LYS A 157 -18.74 -5.90 -2.61
N ALA A 158 -20.06 -6.02 -2.54
CA ALA A 158 -20.83 -6.82 -3.49
C ALA A 158 -20.69 -6.28 -4.92
N LEU A 159 -20.71 -4.95 -5.09
CA LEU A 159 -20.46 -4.31 -6.39
C LEU A 159 -19.04 -4.61 -6.90
N HIS A 160 -18.04 -4.65 -6.02
CA HIS A 160 -16.69 -5.03 -6.41
C HIS A 160 -16.62 -6.49 -6.90
N VAL A 161 -17.23 -7.43 -6.17
CA VAL A 161 -17.29 -8.84 -6.59
C VAL A 161 -18.04 -9.00 -7.91
N LYS A 162 -19.18 -8.31 -8.08
CA LYS A 162 -19.94 -8.31 -9.32
C LYS A 162 -19.08 -7.87 -10.50
N LYS A 163 -18.30 -6.80 -10.34
CA LYS A 163 -17.35 -6.32 -11.37
C LYS A 163 -16.31 -7.40 -11.71
N LEU A 164 -15.73 -8.07 -10.72
CA LEU A 164 -14.75 -9.14 -10.96
C LEU A 164 -15.36 -10.32 -11.73
N LEU A 165 -16.60 -10.70 -11.41
CA LEU A 165 -17.33 -11.75 -12.13
C LEU A 165 -17.63 -11.35 -13.58
N GLU A 166 -18.10 -10.13 -13.80
CA GLU A 166 -18.32 -9.60 -15.16
C GLU A 166 -17.03 -9.60 -15.99
N GLU A 167 -15.90 -9.24 -15.39
CA GLU A 167 -14.58 -9.24 -16.04
C GLU A 167 -14.05 -10.65 -16.35
N ASN A 168 -14.53 -11.69 -15.68
CA ASN A 168 -13.99 -13.05 -15.74
C ASN A 168 -14.96 -14.10 -16.32
N ASN A 169 -16.06 -13.64 -16.93
CA ASN A 169 -17.14 -14.47 -17.47
C ASN A 169 -17.85 -15.32 -16.39
N TYR A 170 -18.11 -14.72 -15.23
CA TYR A 170 -18.85 -15.30 -14.11
C TYR A 170 -18.22 -16.59 -13.54
N ASN A 171 -16.90 -16.67 -13.57
CA ASN A 171 -16.14 -17.73 -12.91
C ASN A 171 -15.93 -17.39 -11.41
N TRP A 172 -16.70 -18.06 -10.57
CA TRP A 172 -16.67 -17.88 -9.11
C TRP A 172 -15.37 -18.33 -8.44
N GLU A 173 -14.71 -19.36 -8.98
CA GLU A 173 -13.41 -19.82 -8.46
C GLU A 173 -12.33 -18.76 -8.69
N GLU A 174 -12.27 -18.18 -9.89
CA GLU A 174 -11.35 -17.08 -10.20
C GLU A 174 -11.65 -15.83 -9.36
N ALA A 175 -12.92 -15.44 -9.26
CA ALA A 175 -13.30 -14.26 -8.47
C ALA A 175 -12.91 -14.41 -6.99
N LEU A 176 -13.17 -15.58 -6.40
CA LEU A 176 -12.78 -15.84 -5.01
C LEU A 176 -11.27 -15.90 -4.86
N TRP A 177 -10.56 -16.54 -5.79
CA TRP A 177 -9.09 -16.57 -5.81
C TRP A 177 -8.49 -15.15 -5.81
N TRP A 178 -8.97 -14.27 -6.69
CA TRP A 178 -8.49 -12.88 -6.77
C TRP A 178 -8.80 -12.10 -5.49
N MET A 179 -9.99 -12.26 -4.94
CA MET A 179 -10.40 -11.64 -3.68
C MET A 179 -9.55 -12.10 -2.49
N ILE A 180 -9.23 -13.39 -2.40
CA ILE A 180 -8.35 -13.94 -1.36
C ILE A 180 -6.95 -13.36 -1.53
N ALA A 181 -6.37 -13.43 -2.73
CA ALA A 181 -5.04 -12.90 -3.00
C ALA A 181 -4.94 -11.41 -2.66
N ARG A 182 -5.92 -10.59 -3.09
CA ARG A 182 -6.02 -9.16 -2.74
C ARG A 182 -5.91 -8.93 -1.24
N ASN A 183 -6.57 -9.76 -0.43
CA ASN A 183 -6.56 -9.62 1.03
C ASN A 183 -5.26 -10.11 1.68
N PHE A 184 -4.55 -11.09 1.08
CA PHE A 184 -3.19 -11.45 1.49
C PHE A 184 -2.20 -10.28 1.31
N GLY A 185 -2.42 -9.42 0.31
CA GLY A 185 -1.65 -8.20 0.10
C GLY A 185 -1.88 -7.10 1.15
N MET A 186 -2.90 -7.24 2.01
CA MET A 186 -3.33 -6.23 2.98
C MET A 186 -3.54 -4.85 2.33
N LYS A 187 -3.65 -3.78 3.12
CA LYS A 187 -3.86 -2.42 2.58
C LYS A 187 -2.77 -1.99 1.60
N VAL A 188 -1.50 -2.33 1.89
CA VAL A 188 -0.34 -1.79 1.15
C VAL A 188 -0.14 -2.45 -0.22
N ASN A 189 -0.31 -3.78 -0.32
CA ASN A 189 -0.04 -4.53 -1.56
C ASN A 189 -1.31 -5.19 -2.13
N SER A 190 -2.51 -4.80 -1.71
CA SER A 190 -3.77 -5.42 -2.17
C SER A 190 -3.89 -5.45 -3.70
N GLU A 191 -3.66 -4.31 -4.36
CA GLU A 191 -3.75 -4.20 -5.82
C GLU A 191 -2.68 -5.03 -6.52
N ALA A 192 -1.45 -5.03 -6.01
CA ALA A 192 -0.36 -5.84 -6.56
C ALA A 192 -0.68 -7.34 -6.46
N PHE A 193 -1.18 -7.80 -5.32
CA PHE A 193 -1.55 -9.22 -5.12
C PHE A 193 -2.73 -9.63 -6.00
N GLU A 194 -3.76 -8.79 -6.14
CA GLU A 194 -4.86 -9.06 -7.06
C GLU A 194 -4.34 -9.18 -8.50
N ALA A 195 -3.50 -8.24 -8.94
CA ALA A 195 -2.94 -8.27 -10.28
C ALA A 195 -2.09 -9.52 -10.53
N ILE A 196 -1.28 -9.96 -9.55
CA ILE A 196 -0.52 -11.22 -9.62
C ILE A 196 -1.46 -12.43 -9.71
N ALA A 197 -2.57 -12.43 -8.96
CA ALA A 197 -3.55 -13.51 -9.00
C ALA A 197 -4.25 -13.59 -10.36
N ARG A 198 -4.56 -12.43 -10.95
CA ARG A 198 -5.20 -12.30 -12.27
C ARG A 198 -4.27 -12.65 -13.42
N SER A 199 -2.95 -12.50 -13.26
CA SER A 199 -1.98 -12.76 -14.33
C SER A 199 -1.72 -14.26 -14.57
N VAL A 200 -2.17 -15.13 -13.66
CA VAL A 200 -2.12 -16.58 -13.82
C VAL A 200 -3.51 -17.18 -13.61
N PRO A 201 -4.14 -17.77 -14.64
CA PRO A 201 -5.42 -18.45 -14.48
C PRO A 201 -5.37 -19.48 -13.36
N PHE A 202 -6.38 -19.51 -12.49
CA PHE A 202 -6.49 -20.42 -11.36
C PHE A 202 -6.38 -21.89 -11.80
N ILE A 203 -6.93 -22.24 -12.96
CA ILE A 203 -6.79 -23.59 -13.52
C ILE A 203 -5.33 -23.96 -13.81
N THR A 204 -4.50 -22.99 -14.20
CA THR A 204 -3.06 -23.20 -14.44
C THR A 204 -2.35 -23.46 -13.12
N LEU A 205 -2.66 -22.68 -12.08
CA LEU A 205 -2.16 -22.92 -10.72
C LEU A 205 -2.60 -24.31 -10.21
N GLY A 206 -3.85 -24.69 -10.47
CA GLY A 206 -4.41 -26.01 -10.15
C GLY A 206 -3.66 -27.17 -10.81
N ARG A 207 -3.13 -27.02 -12.03
CA ARG A 207 -2.28 -28.04 -12.69
C ARG A 207 -0.94 -28.26 -11.99
N HIS A 208 -0.46 -27.26 -11.26
CA HIS A 208 0.84 -27.27 -10.59
C HIS A 208 0.74 -27.42 -9.07
N ARG A 209 -0.46 -27.51 -8.49
CA ARG A 209 -0.71 -27.55 -7.04
C ARG A 209 0.13 -28.57 -6.26
N ASN A 210 0.40 -29.74 -6.84
CA ASN A 210 1.15 -30.82 -6.20
C ASN A 210 2.67 -30.58 -6.22
N GLN A 211 3.13 -29.55 -6.93
CA GLN A 211 4.53 -29.15 -7.08
C GLN A 211 4.69 -27.73 -6.50
N ILE A 212 4.85 -27.63 -5.18
CA ILE A 212 4.89 -26.34 -4.46
C ILE A 212 5.90 -25.35 -5.07
N HIS A 213 7.07 -25.84 -5.48
CA HIS A 213 8.11 -25.03 -6.11
C HIS A 213 7.63 -24.39 -7.43
N GLN A 214 6.77 -25.06 -8.20
CA GLN A 214 6.22 -24.49 -9.44
C GLN A 214 5.13 -23.47 -9.15
N THR A 215 4.27 -23.72 -8.17
CA THR A 215 3.28 -22.73 -7.71
C THR A 215 3.95 -21.47 -7.18
N GLU A 216 4.99 -21.63 -6.36
CA GLU A 216 5.80 -20.51 -5.87
C GLU A 216 6.53 -19.80 -7.01
N ALA A 217 7.13 -20.54 -7.94
CA ALA A 217 7.79 -19.95 -9.10
C ALA A 217 6.84 -19.09 -9.94
N LEU A 218 5.59 -19.54 -10.15
CA LEU A 218 4.55 -18.77 -10.83
C LEU A 218 4.24 -17.48 -10.08
N LEU A 219 3.90 -17.55 -8.79
CA LEU A 219 3.51 -16.38 -7.99
C LEU A 219 4.66 -15.39 -7.81
N PHE A 220 5.85 -15.84 -7.42
CA PHE A 220 7.01 -14.97 -7.21
C PHE A 220 7.53 -14.39 -8.52
N GLY A 221 7.49 -15.16 -9.60
CA GLY A 221 7.92 -14.70 -10.91
C GLY A 221 6.98 -13.64 -11.49
N GLN A 222 5.67 -13.83 -11.34
CA GLN A 222 4.68 -12.84 -11.78
C GLN A 222 4.71 -11.56 -10.95
N ALA A 223 5.12 -11.68 -9.69
CA ALA A 223 5.36 -10.56 -8.79
C ALA A 223 6.67 -9.80 -9.05
N GLY A 224 7.50 -10.23 -10.02
CA GLY A 224 8.83 -9.66 -10.28
C GLY A 224 9.86 -9.91 -9.17
N LEU A 225 9.54 -10.75 -8.17
CA LEU A 225 10.45 -11.03 -7.06
C LEU A 225 11.60 -11.95 -7.46
N LEU A 226 11.50 -12.64 -8.58
CA LEU A 226 12.55 -13.49 -9.14
C LEU A 226 13.48 -12.76 -10.11
N ASP A 227 13.29 -11.47 -10.38
CA ASP A 227 14.10 -10.70 -11.34
C ASP A 227 15.32 -10.05 -10.65
N LYS A 228 16.09 -10.86 -9.91
CA LYS A 228 17.30 -10.45 -9.18
C LYS A 228 18.41 -11.48 -9.34
N GLN A 229 19.64 -11.11 -8.99
CA GLN A 229 20.70 -12.09 -8.84
C GLN A 229 20.62 -12.72 -7.46
N PHE A 230 20.55 -14.04 -7.41
CA PHE A 230 20.52 -14.81 -6.17
C PHE A 230 21.76 -15.69 -6.04
N LYS A 231 22.12 -15.97 -4.79
CA LYS A 231 23.19 -16.91 -4.41
C LYS A 231 22.62 -18.23 -3.89
N GLY A 232 21.46 -18.20 -3.25
CA GLY A 232 20.83 -19.40 -2.69
C GLY A 232 20.29 -20.35 -3.75
N GLN A 233 20.40 -21.66 -3.48
CA GLN A 233 19.92 -22.69 -4.41
C GLN A 233 18.40 -22.63 -4.61
N TYR A 234 17.65 -22.28 -3.56
CA TYR A 234 16.19 -22.22 -3.58
C TYR A 234 15.65 -21.17 -4.58
N PRO A 235 15.98 -19.87 -4.46
CA PRO A 235 15.51 -18.88 -5.44
C PRO A 235 16.05 -19.12 -6.86
N LEU A 236 17.26 -19.69 -7.02
CA LEU A 236 17.79 -20.07 -8.34
C LEU A 236 16.96 -21.19 -9.00
N MET A 237 16.52 -22.17 -8.22
CA MET A 237 15.61 -23.21 -8.68
C MET A 237 14.26 -22.62 -9.10
N LEU A 238 13.67 -21.73 -8.28
CA LEU A 238 12.42 -21.05 -8.63
C LEU A 238 12.55 -20.19 -9.90
N GLN A 239 13.67 -19.50 -10.11
CA GLN A 239 13.94 -18.76 -11.34
C GLN A 239 13.92 -19.67 -12.57
N LYS A 240 14.55 -20.84 -12.49
CA LYS A 240 14.60 -21.80 -13.60
C LYS A 240 13.20 -22.32 -13.93
N GLU A 241 12.44 -22.73 -12.92
CA GLU A 241 11.05 -23.15 -13.08
C GLU A 241 10.20 -22.04 -13.70
N TYR A 242 10.30 -20.82 -13.18
CA TYR A 242 9.53 -19.69 -13.68
C TYR A 242 9.86 -19.37 -15.15
N ARG A 243 11.14 -19.36 -15.56
CA ARG A 243 11.52 -19.13 -16.96
C ARG A 243 10.95 -20.18 -17.91
N PHE A 244 10.76 -21.41 -17.45
CA PHE A 244 10.10 -22.44 -18.22
C PHE A 244 8.59 -22.20 -18.28
N LEU A 245 7.94 -22.02 -17.13
CA LEU A 245 6.48 -21.85 -17.03
C LEU A 245 5.98 -20.57 -17.70
N LYS A 246 6.72 -19.46 -17.57
CA LYS A 246 6.46 -18.20 -18.26
C LYS A 246 6.37 -18.40 -19.77
N ARG A 247 7.33 -19.14 -20.36
CA ARG A 247 7.33 -19.46 -21.80
C ARG A 247 6.21 -20.42 -22.17
N LYS A 248 6.01 -21.47 -21.37
CA LYS A 248 4.97 -22.50 -21.60
C LYS A 248 3.56 -21.91 -21.67
N TYR A 249 3.25 -20.97 -20.79
CA TYR A 249 1.93 -20.36 -20.67
C TYR A 249 1.86 -18.93 -21.22
N GLN A 250 2.92 -18.43 -21.85
CA GLN A 250 3.01 -17.07 -22.42
C GLN A 250 2.60 -15.99 -21.40
N LEU A 251 3.12 -16.10 -20.17
CA LEU A 251 2.72 -15.21 -19.08
C LEU A 251 3.45 -13.88 -19.16
N GLU A 252 2.70 -12.80 -19.00
CA GLU A 252 3.23 -11.43 -18.89
C GLU A 252 3.31 -11.02 -17.42
N PRO A 253 4.50 -10.70 -16.87
CA PRO A 253 4.66 -10.32 -15.47
C PRO A 253 3.92 -9.02 -15.15
N VAL A 254 3.55 -8.86 -13.89
CA VAL A 254 2.83 -7.68 -13.41
C VAL A 254 3.82 -6.54 -13.13
N ASN A 255 3.57 -5.37 -13.71
CA ASN A 255 4.38 -4.17 -13.53
C ASN A 255 3.93 -3.31 -12.33
N ILE A 256 3.56 -3.94 -11.21
CA ILE A 256 3.19 -3.25 -9.97
C ILE A 256 4.22 -3.62 -8.90
N PRO A 257 5.00 -2.66 -8.39
CA PRO A 257 6.06 -2.96 -7.43
C PRO A 257 5.49 -3.37 -6.08
N LEU A 258 6.01 -4.47 -5.53
CA LEU A 258 5.71 -4.88 -4.16
C LEU A 258 6.48 -4.04 -3.14
N LEU A 259 5.75 -3.48 -2.19
CA LEU A 259 6.30 -2.67 -1.12
C LEU A 259 6.56 -3.52 0.12
N PHE A 260 7.71 -3.29 0.76
CA PHE A 260 8.11 -3.95 2.01
C PHE A 260 8.20 -3.00 3.21
N LEU A 261 8.03 -1.68 2.99
CA LEU A 261 8.09 -0.67 4.03
C LEU A 261 6.79 -0.66 4.85
N ARG A 262 6.87 -0.24 6.14
CA ARG A 262 5.73 -0.12 7.07
C ARG A 262 5.01 -1.42 7.41
N MET A 263 5.69 -2.55 7.24
CA MET A 263 5.20 -3.87 7.63
C MET A 263 6.26 -4.64 8.43
N ARG A 264 5.80 -5.52 9.31
CA ARG A 264 6.67 -6.43 10.06
C ARG A 264 7.08 -7.61 9.17
N PRO A 265 8.23 -8.26 9.40
CA PRO A 265 8.72 -9.35 8.55
C PRO A 265 7.71 -10.47 8.24
N PRO A 266 6.86 -10.95 9.17
CA PRO A 266 5.82 -11.95 8.86
C PRO A 266 4.76 -11.49 7.85
N ASN A 267 4.63 -10.18 7.65
CA ASN A 267 3.70 -9.58 6.71
C ASN A 267 4.34 -9.23 5.36
N PHE A 268 5.61 -9.57 5.15
CA PHE A 268 6.29 -9.29 3.88
C PHE A 268 5.62 -10.02 2.71
N PRO A 269 5.59 -9.40 1.51
CA PRO A 269 5.00 -10.02 0.32
C PRO A 269 5.55 -11.40 -0.01
N SER A 270 6.85 -11.61 0.20
CA SER A 270 7.53 -12.89 0.05
C SER A 270 6.87 -14.00 0.88
N VAL A 271 6.62 -13.74 2.16
CA VAL A 271 5.96 -14.69 3.06
C VAL A 271 4.49 -14.88 2.67
N ARG A 272 3.78 -13.79 2.34
CA ARG A 272 2.35 -13.86 1.98
C ARG A 272 2.11 -14.63 0.69
N LEU A 273 2.96 -14.47 -0.32
CA LEU A 273 2.89 -15.26 -1.55
C LEU A 273 3.25 -16.73 -1.33
N ALA A 274 4.20 -17.03 -0.44
CA ALA A 274 4.51 -18.43 -0.06
C ALA A 274 3.32 -19.11 0.63
N GLN A 275 2.65 -18.41 1.55
CA GLN A 275 1.44 -18.89 2.21
C GLN A 275 0.31 -19.10 1.20
N LEU A 276 0.16 -18.19 0.24
CA LEU A 276 -0.83 -18.29 -0.82
C LEU A 276 -0.55 -19.49 -1.75
N ALA A 277 0.72 -19.78 -2.06
CA ALA A 277 1.12 -20.98 -2.81
C ALA A 277 0.74 -22.27 -2.06
N MET A 278 0.93 -22.29 -0.75
CA MET A 278 0.52 -23.42 0.10
C MET A 278 -1.01 -23.56 0.19
N PHE A 279 -1.75 -22.45 0.16
CA PHE A 279 -3.20 -22.48 0.08
C PHE A 279 -3.71 -23.14 -1.21
N ILE A 280 -3.12 -22.81 -2.37
CA ILE A 280 -3.40 -23.49 -3.65
C ILE A 280 -3.05 -24.98 -3.61
N LYS A 281 -1.94 -25.35 -2.97
CA LYS A 281 -1.53 -26.75 -2.85
C LYS A 281 -2.59 -27.61 -2.15
N THR A 282 -3.20 -27.05 -1.10
CA THR A 282 -4.13 -27.79 -0.24
C THR A 282 -5.48 -28.03 -0.91
N TYR A 283 -6.03 -27.06 -1.65
CA TYR A 283 -7.42 -27.12 -2.15
C TYR A 283 -7.52 -26.95 -3.68
N SER A 284 -8.34 -27.78 -4.34
CA SER A 284 -8.60 -27.73 -5.80
C SER A 284 -9.64 -26.71 -6.20
N HIS A 285 -10.65 -26.55 -5.35
CA HIS A 285 -11.86 -25.78 -5.61
C HIS A 285 -12.14 -24.98 -4.34
N PHE A 286 -11.77 -23.70 -4.35
CA PHE A 286 -11.92 -22.86 -3.17
C PHE A 286 -13.39 -22.51 -2.97
N PHE A 287 -14.07 -22.10 -4.03
CA PHE A 287 -15.45 -21.63 -3.94
C PHE A 287 -16.37 -22.75 -3.48
N SER A 288 -16.29 -23.93 -4.11
CA SER A 288 -17.14 -25.05 -3.72
C SER A 288 -16.91 -25.46 -2.25
N THR A 289 -15.64 -25.65 -1.86
CA THR A 289 -15.27 -26.05 -0.50
C THR A 289 -15.72 -25.04 0.55
N ILE A 290 -15.56 -23.75 0.27
CA ILE A 290 -15.93 -22.67 1.20
C ILE A 290 -17.45 -22.49 1.24
N SER A 291 -18.16 -22.67 0.12
CA SER A 291 -19.62 -22.57 0.06
C SER A 291 -20.35 -23.67 0.85
N GLU A 292 -19.69 -24.82 1.04
CA GLU A 292 -20.20 -25.95 1.83
C GLU A 292 -19.93 -25.81 3.34
N CYS A 293 -19.13 -24.83 3.76
CA CYS A 293 -18.84 -24.58 5.17
C CYS A 293 -20.07 -24.03 5.90
N ILE A 294 -20.45 -24.67 7.01
CA ILE A 294 -21.61 -24.25 7.81
C ILE A 294 -21.19 -23.25 8.89
N HIS A 295 -19.99 -23.42 9.45
CA HIS A 295 -19.50 -22.58 10.54
C HIS A 295 -18.27 -21.77 10.13
N LEU A 296 -18.13 -20.56 10.71
CA LEU A 296 -16.96 -19.71 10.50
C LEU A 296 -15.64 -20.39 10.86
N LYS A 297 -15.66 -21.29 11.86
CA LYS A 297 -14.48 -22.09 12.26
C LYS A 297 -14.00 -23.02 11.15
N ASP A 298 -14.89 -23.48 10.29
CA ASP A 298 -14.55 -24.40 9.19
C ASP A 298 -13.75 -23.62 8.14
N VAL A 299 -14.25 -22.44 7.74
CA VAL A 299 -13.54 -21.50 6.86
C VAL A 299 -12.21 -21.06 7.45
N ALA A 300 -12.18 -20.74 8.75
CA ALA A 300 -10.95 -20.35 9.44
C ALA A 300 -9.91 -21.48 9.39
N SER A 301 -10.34 -22.74 9.52
CA SER A 301 -9.46 -23.91 9.46
C SER A 301 -8.88 -24.12 8.05
N LEU A 302 -9.65 -23.84 6.99
CA LEU A 302 -9.15 -23.87 5.61
C LEU A 302 -8.02 -22.84 5.38
N LEU A 303 -8.08 -21.71 6.08
CA LEU A 303 -7.09 -20.63 5.98
C LEU A 303 -5.87 -20.84 6.90
N GLN A 304 -5.84 -21.88 7.75
CA GLN A 304 -4.68 -22.19 8.61
C GLN A 304 -3.54 -22.84 7.81
N VAL A 305 -2.96 -22.07 6.90
CA VAL A 305 -1.81 -22.49 6.08
C VAL A 305 -0.49 -21.99 6.67
N THR A 306 0.55 -22.80 6.52
CA THR A 306 1.95 -22.41 6.74
C THR A 306 2.67 -22.31 5.40
N ALA A 307 3.64 -21.39 5.28
CA ALA A 307 4.59 -21.43 4.18
C ALA A 307 5.46 -22.70 4.25
N ASN A 308 6.14 -23.02 3.14
CA ASN A 308 7.02 -24.19 3.08
C ASN A 308 8.31 -24.02 3.93
N ASP A 309 9.09 -25.11 4.03
CA ASP A 309 10.26 -25.20 4.91
C ASP A 309 11.33 -24.12 4.70
N TYR A 310 11.58 -23.70 3.46
CA TYR A 310 12.54 -22.63 3.16
C TYR A 310 12.18 -21.36 3.94
N TRP A 311 10.90 -21.03 3.97
CA TRP A 311 10.39 -19.82 4.60
C TRP A 311 10.46 -19.88 6.12
N ASN A 312 10.57 -21.04 6.76
CA ASN A 312 10.75 -21.11 8.21
C ASN A 312 12.03 -20.38 8.66
N TYR A 313 13.03 -20.27 7.77
CA TYR A 313 14.31 -19.63 8.03
C TYR A 313 14.51 -18.32 7.27
N HIS A 314 13.49 -17.82 6.56
CA HIS A 314 13.62 -16.65 5.69
C HIS A 314 12.38 -15.77 5.75
N TYR A 315 12.60 -14.45 5.76
CA TYR A 315 11.54 -13.48 5.44
C TYR A 315 11.69 -12.91 4.04
N ARG A 316 12.91 -12.98 3.47
CA ARG A 316 13.27 -12.57 2.12
C ARG A 316 14.24 -13.59 1.56
N PHE A 317 14.31 -13.68 0.23
CA PHE A 317 15.28 -14.55 -0.42
C PHE A 317 16.71 -14.16 -0.03
N ASP A 318 17.55 -15.17 0.20
CA ASP A 318 18.97 -15.05 0.58
C ASP A 318 19.25 -14.31 1.91
N GLU A 319 18.22 -13.96 2.69
CA GLU A 319 18.35 -13.34 4.01
C GLU A 319 17.90 -14.31 5.11
N CYS A 320 18.87 -15.00 5.73
CA CYS A 320 18.61 -15.95 6.82
C CYS A 320 18.04 -15.25 8.06
N SER A 321 17.12 -15.92 8.73
CA SER A 321 16.57 -15.54 10.02
C SER A 321 16.48 -16.75 10.97
N ASN A 322 16.19 -16.50 12.24
CA ASN A 322 15.87 -17.56 13.18
C ASN A 322 14.66 -18.37 12.72
N PHE A 323 14.64 -19.65 13.08
CA PHE A 323 13.54 -20.56 12.79
C PHE A 323 12.23 -20.03 13.36
N GLN A 324 11.22 -19.88 12.51
CA GLN A 324 9.87 -19.56 12.90
C GLN A 324 8.89 -19.96 11.78
N PRO A 325 7.96 -20.90 12.03
CA PRO A 325 6.89 -21.24 11.09
C PRO A 325 6.08 -20.02 10.66
N LYS A 326 5.78 -19.90 9.36
CA LYS A 326 5.05 -18.76 8.82
C LYS A 326 3.58 -19.10 8.67
N THR A 327 2.83 -19.00 9.75
CA THR A 327 1.37 -19.22 9.77
C THR A 327 0.58 -17.92 9.61
N LEU A 328 -0.70 -18.03 9.24
CA LEU A 328 -1.63 -16.90 9.32
C LEU A 328 -2.06 -16.66 10.78
N GLY A 329 -1.98 -15.41 11.23
CA GLY A 329 -2.58 -15.01 12.51
C GLY A 329 -4.09 -14.86 12.40
N GLU A 330 -4.79 -15.02 13.52
CA GLU A 330 -6.26 -14.94 13.61
C GLU A 330 -6.82 -13.64 13.01
N SER A 331 -6.19 -12.50 13.28
CA SER A 331 -6.59 -11.21 12.69
C SER A 331 -6.52 -11.21 11.16
N THR A 332 -5.53 -11.89 10.56
CA THR A 332 -5.43 -12.01 9.09
C THR A 332 -6.52 -12.93 8.54
N ILE A 333 -6.79 -14.05 9.21
CA ILE A 333 -7.85 -14.99 8.83
C ILE A 333 -9.21 -14.28 8.86
N ASN A 334 -9.53 -13.59 9.95
CA ASN A 334 -10.77 -12.82 10.08
C ASN A 334 -10.87 -11.72 9.02
N ASN A 335 -9.76 -11.08 8.65
CA ASN A 335 -9.73 -10.09 7.58
C ASN A 335 -10.10 -10.70 6.22
N ILE A 336 -9.52 -11.86 5.87
CA ILE A 336 -9.84 -12.58 4.63
C ILE A 336 -11.31 -13.02 4.62
N ILE A 337 -11.83 -13.53 5.74
CA ILE A 337 -13.24 -13.93 5.84
C ILE A 337 -14.15 -12.73 5.58
N ILE A 338 -13.92 -11.61 6.28
CA ILE A 338 -14.77 -10.41 6.20
C ILE A 338 -14.69 -9.73 4.83
N ASN A 339 -13.52 -9.74 4.18
CA ASN A 339 -13.27 -8.95 2.98
C ASN A 339 -13.18 -9.75 1.68
N ALA A 340 -13.07 -11.08 1.73
CA ALA A 340 -13.06 -11.95 0.55
C ALA A 340 -14.19 -12.98 0.58
N VAL A 341 -14.31 -13.78 1.64
CA VAL A 341 -15.27 -14.90 1.67
C VAL A 341 -16.70 -14.41 1.77
N VAL A 342 -17.03 -13.63 2.80
CA VAL A 342 -18.40 -13.14 3.02
C VAL A 342 -18.93 -12.39 1.80
N PRO A 343 -18.21 -11.42 1.20
CA PRO A 343 -18.73 -10.68 0.05
C PRO A 343 -18.91 -11.47 -1.24
N VAL A 344 -18.24 -12.62 -1.37
CA VAL A 344 -18.39 -13.51 -2.53
C VAL A 344 -19.57 -14.45 -2.35
N LEU A 345 -19.87 -14.86 -1.12
CA LEU A 345 -20.97 -15.77 -0.81
C LEU A 345 -22.33 -15.06 -0.62
N TYR A 346 -22.32 -13.83 -0.11
CA TYR A 346 -23.50 -13.06 0.29
C TYR A 346 -23.38 -11.61 -0.20
#